data_AF-A0A3S2HTS7-F1
#
_entry.id   AF-A0A3S2HTS7-F1
#
_cell.length_a   1.000
_cell.length_b   1.000
_cell.length_c   1.000
_cell.angle_alpha   90.00
_cell.angle_beta   90.00
_cell.angle_gamma   90.00
#
_symmetry.space_group_name_H-M   'P 1'
#
loop_
_entity.id
_entity.type
_entity.pdbx_description
1 polymer ?
#
loop_
_entity_poly.entity_id
_entity_poly.type
_entity_poly.pdbx_seq_one_letter_code
_entity_poly.pdbx_strand_id
1 'polypeptide(L)'
;YTLSNARFALTVDPSNSALKERVARIEKLRADGKATLPTTIGEELSTNPFLRWHDPAIRKHLGLEKVSDAEVFAEIRKRKDNF
;
A
#
# COMPACT_ATOMS: atom_id res chain seq x y z
N TYR A 1 -3.19 -10.45 -8.21
CA TYR A 1 -2.62 -9.92 -6.96
C TYR A 1 -2.49 -8.40 -6.91
N THR A 2 -2.14 -7.71 -8.00
CA THR A 2 -1.89 -6.25 -7.99
C THR A 2 -3.07 -5.40 -7.53
N LEU A 3 -4.30 -5.67 -8.02
CA LEU A 3 -5.45 -4.82 -7.69
C LEU A 3 -5.92 -4.98 -6.23
N SER A 4 -5.95 -6.22 -5.70
CA SER A 4 -6.27 -6.45 -4.29
C SER A 4 -5.21 -5.83 -3.37
N ASN A 5 -3.92 -5.98 -3.70
CA ASN A 5 -2.84 -5.31 -2.96
C ASN A 5 -2.96 -3.78 -3.02
N ALA A 6 -3.33 -3.22 -4.17
CA ALA A 6 -3.51 -1.78 -4.37
C ALA A 6 -4.71 -1.25 -3.56
N ARG A 7 -5.82 -1.99 -3.51
CA ARG A 7 -6.99 -1.65 -2.69
C ARG A 7 -6.67 -1.73 -1.20
N PHE A 8 -5.97 -2.76 -0.77
CA PHE A 8 -5.47 -2.86 0.61
C PHE A 8 -4.53 -1.71 0.95
N ALA A 9 -3.62 -1.34 0.04
CA ALA A 9 -2.73 -0.21 0.27
C ALA A 9 -3.53 1.09 0.51
N LEU A 10 -4.65 1.30 -0.19
CA LEU A 10 -5.50 2.48 0.02
C LEU A 10 -6.19 2.50 1.38
N THR A 11 -6.45 1.34 2.00
CA THR A 11 -7.00 1.28 3.36
C THR A 11 -5.94 1.56 4.42
N VAL A 12 -4.65 1.43 4.09
CA VAL A 12 -3.53 1.68 5.00
C VAL A 12 -2.93 3.07 4.84
N ASP A 13 -2.85 3.57 3.60
CA ASP A 13 -2.29 4.89 3.26
C ASP A 13 -3.27 5.70 2.38
N PRO A 14 -4.45 6.09 2.92
CA PRO A 14 -5.49 6.76 2.15
C PRO A 14 -5.12 8.20 1.74
N SER A 15 -4.10 8.79 2.34
CA SER A 15 -3.61 10.15 2.03
C SER A 15 -2.63 10.18 0.86
N ASN A 16 -2.04 9.05 0.47
CA ASN A 16 -0.98 8.99 -0.52
C ASN A 16 -1.50 9.17 -1.94
N SER A 17 -1.21 10.34 -2.54
CA SER A 17 -1.58 10.68 -3.91
C SER A 17 -0.92 9.75 -4.93
N ALA A 18 0.36 9.43 -4.76
CA ALA A 18 1.09 8.52 -5.66
C ALA A 18 0.45 7.13 -5.68
N LEU A 19 -0.02 6.65 -4.53
CA LEU A 19 -0.74 5.39 -4.44
C LEU A 19 -2.10 5.46 -5.17
N LYS A 20 -2.88 6.52 -4.97
CA LYS A 20 -4.17 6.71 -5.68
C LYS A 20 -3.99 6.70 -7.19
N GLU A 21 -2.99 7.44 -7.68
CA GLU A 21 -2.67 7.47 -9.10
C GLU A 21 -2.23 6.08 -9.60
N ARG A 22 -1.41 5.36 -8.82
CA ARG A 22 -0.99 4.00 -9.15
C ARG A 22 -2.18 3.04 -9.22
N VAL A 23 -3.11 3.12 -8.28
CA VAL A 23 -4.33 2.30 -8.28
C VAL A 23 -5.15 2.58 -9.53
N ALA A 24 -5.38 3.86 -9.86
CA ALA A 24 -6.12 4.24 -11.07
C ALA A 24 -5.44 3.72 -12.36
N ARG A 25 -4.10 3.78 -12.43
CA ARG A 25 -3.33 3.19 -13.54
C ARG A 25 -3.51 1.67 -13.61
N ILE A 26 -3.42 0.98 -12.47
CA ILE A 26 -3.60 -0.47 -12.38
C ILE A 26 -5.00 -0.87 -12.81
N GLU A 27 -6.04 -0.15 -12.37
CA GLU A 27 -7.43 -0.39 -12.76
C GLU A 27 -7.65 -0.26 -14.26
N LYS A 28 -7.10 0.80 -14.87
CA LYS A 28 -7.16 1.00 -16.32
C LYS A 28 -6.44 -0.11 -17.09
N LEU A 29 -5.21 -0.46 -16.69
CA LEU A 29 -4.46 -1.54 -17.33
C LEU A 29 -5.16 -2.89 -17.21
N ARG A 30 -5.78 -3.16 -16.05
CA ARG A 30 -6.58 -4.36 -15.81
C ARG A 30 -7.83 -4.39 -16.69
N ALA A 31 -8.53 -3.28 -16.83
CA ALA A 31 -9.69 -3.16 -17.71
C ALA A 31 -9.32 -3.42 -19.18
N ASP A 32 -8.13 -2.98 -19.60
CA ASP A 32 -7.57 -3.23 -20.94
C ASP A 32 -6.99 -4.65 -21.12
N GLY A 33 -7.02 -5.52 -20.09
CA GLY A 33 -6.41 -6.85 -20.13
C GLY A 33 -4.87 -6.84 -20.18
N LYS A 34 -4.23 -5.71 -19.87
CA LYS A 34 -2.77 -5.52 -19.93
C LYS A 34 -2.10 -5.93 -18.61
N ALA A 35 -0.84 -6.35 -18.72
CA ALA A 35 -0.01 -6.62 -17.55
C ALA A 35 0.24 -5.33 -16.75
N THR A 36 0.19 -5.44 -15.42
CA THR A 36 0.49 -4.35 -14.48
C THR A 36 1.95 -4.41 -13.99
N LEU A 37 2.77 -5.19 -14.68
CA LEU A 37 4.19 -5.43 -14.42
C LEU A 37 4.96 -5.15 -15.71
N PRO A 38 6.22 -4.71 -15.65
CA PRO A 38 7.06 -4.55 -14.45
C PRO A 38 6.75 -3.28 -13.65
N THR A 39 7.18 -3.26 -12.38
CA THR A 39 7.17 -2.07 -11.51
C THR A 39 8.62 -1.70 -11.17
N THR A 40 8.85 -0.50 -10.64
CA THR A 40 10.18 -0.08 -10.19
C THR A 40 10.27 -0.11 -8.67
N ILE A 41 11.47 -0.30 -8.12
CA ILE A 41 11.71 -0.24 -6.67
C ILE A 41 11.26 1.13 -6.11
N GLY A 42 11.49 2.23 -6.85
CA GLY A 42 11.02 3.55 -6.46
C GLY A 42 9.50 3.67 -6.38
N GLU A 43 8.77 3.04 -7.30
CA GLU A 43 7.31 2.99 -7.24
C GLU A 43 6.81 2.13 -6.07
N GLU A 44 7.49 1.02 -5.76
CA GLU A 44 7.17 0.21 -4.58
C GLU A 44 7.43 0.97 -3.28
N LEU A 45 8.57 1.66 -3.13
CA LEU A 45 8.87 2.45 -1.93
C LEU A 45 7.87 3.60 -1.69
N SER A 46 7.33 4.18 -2.77
CA SER A 46 6.39 5.30 -2.67
C SER A 46 4.94 4.87 -2.45
N THR A 47 4.56 3.62 -2.76
CA THR A 47 3.15 3.21 -2.75
C THR A 47 2.85 1.91 -1.99
N ASN A 48 3.87 1.14 -1.63
CA ASN A 48 3.68 -0.13 -0.93
C ASN A 48 3.67 0.07 0.59
N PRO A 49 2.56 -0.23 1.29
CA PRO A 49 2.47 -0.03 2.74
C PRO A 49 3.48 -0.88 3.52
N PHE A 50 3.90 -2.03 3.00
CA PHE A 50 4.92 -2.89 3.64
C PHE A 50 6.32 -2.28 3.61
N LEU A 51 6.57 -1.29 2.75
CA LEU A 51 7.84 -0.56 2.67
C LEU A 51 7.75 0.82 3.32
N ARG A 52 6.55 1.25 3.73
CA ARG A 52 6.26 2.57 4.30
C ARG A 52 5.85 2.50 5.77
N TRP A 53 6.16 1.42 6.47
CA TRP A 53 5.84 1.25 7.91
C TRP A 53 6.44 2.35 8.81
N HIS A 54 7.48 3.05 8.36
CA HIS A 54 8.09 4.19 9.06
C HIS A 54 7.35 5.52 8.82
N ASP A 55 6.43 5.56 7.86
CA ASP A 55 5.72 6.79 7.51
C ASP A 55 4.79 7.22 8.66
N PRO A 56 4.97 8.44 9.21
CA PRO A 56 4.12 8.95 10.28
C PRO A 56 2.64 9.00 9.93
N ALA A 57 2.28 9.23 8.66
CA ALA A 57 0.89 9.27 8.22
C ALA A 57 0.24 7.88 8.31
N ILE A 58 0.97 6.82 7.93
CA ILE A 58 0.50 5.43 8.07
C ILE A 58 0.35 5.08 9.56
N ARG A 59 1.36 5.38 10.37
CA ARG A 59 1.29 5.10 11.82
C ARG A 59 0.13 5.80 12.50
N LYS A 60 -0.09 7.08 12.18
CA LYS A 60 -1.22 7.87 12.68
C LYS A 60 -2.55 7.30 12.22
N HIS A 61 -2.66 6.92 10.94
CA HIS A 61 -3.89 6.34 10.41
C HIS A 61 -4.24 5.00 11.09
N LEU A 62 -3.23 4.19 11.39
CA LEU A 62 -3.39 2.88 12.01
C LEU A 62 -3.47 2.92 13.55
N GLY A 63 -3.25 4.08 14.18
CA GLY A 63 -3.17 4.24 15.64
C GLY A 63 -1.90 3.63 16.27
N LEU A 64 -0.82 3.52 15.49
CA LEU A 64 0.42 2.81 15.82
C LEU A 64 1.62 3.77 15.99
N GLU A 65 1.39 4.99 16.48
CA GLU A 65 2.41 6.04 16.58
C GLU A 65 3.55 5.69 17.55
N LYS A 66 3.27 4.90 18.59
CA LYS A 66 4.19 4.63 19.70
C LYS A 66 4.70 3.18 19.75
N VAL A 67 4.30 2.34 18.80
CA VAL A 67 4.73 0.93 18.75
C VAL A 67 6.00 0.78 17.94
N SER A 68 6.69 -0.34 18.11
CA SER A 68 7.91 -0.64 17.38
C SER A 68 7.65 -0.88 15.89
N ASP A 69 8.69 -0.72 15.08
CA ASP A 69 8.64 -0.94 13.62
C ASP A 69 8.14 -2.34 13.26
N ALA A 70 8.58 -3.34 14.03
CA ALA A 70 8.17 -4.73 13.87
C ALA A 70 6.67 -4.93 14.14
N GLU A 71 6.12 -4.25 15.17
CA GLU A 71 4.70 -4.29 15.49
C GLU A 71 3.85 -3.59 14.42
N VAL A 72 4.31 -2.45 13.87
CA VAL A 72 3.65 -1.80 12.73
C VAL A 72 3.57 -2.75 11.55
N PHE A 73 4.68 -3.40 11.21
CA PHE A 73 4.72 -4.34 10.10
C PHE A 73 3.81 -5.56 10.33
N ALA A 74 3.86 -6.15 11.54
CA ALA A 74 3.02 -7.29 11.91
C ALA A 74 1.53 -6.95 11.81
N GLU A 75 1.13 -5.76 12.25
CA GLU A 75 -0.26 -5.31 12.18
C GLU A 75 -0.69 -5.02 10.74
N ILE A 76 0.15 -4.39 9.91
CA ILE A 76 -0.14 -4.23 8.47
C ILE A 76 -0.32 -5.60 7.81
N ARG A 77 0.52 -6.58 8.16
CA ARG A 77 0.39 -7.95 7.65
C ARG A 77 -0.92 -8.61 8.09
N LYS A 78 -1.26 -8.51 9.37
CA LYS A 78 -2.49 -9.04 9.93
C LYS A 78 -3.73 -8.43 9.26
N ARG A 79 -3.74 -7.12 9.00
CA ARG A 79 -4.84 -6.46 8.28
C ARG A 79 -4.98 -6.98 6.85
N LYS A 80 -3.86 -7.22 6.16
CA LYS A 80 -3.88 -7.80 4.81
C LYS A 80 -4.41 -9.23 4.80
N ASP A 81 -4.01 -10.04 5.76
CA ASP A 81 -4.45 -11.44 5.83
C ASP A 81 -5.96 -11.57 6.14
N ASN A 82 -6.59 -10.50 6.65
CA ASN A 82 -8.03 -10.41 6.93
C ASN A 82 -8.82 -9.56 5.91
N PHE A 83 -8.22 -9.16 4.78
CA PHE A 83 -8.82 -8.31 3.74
C PHE A 83 -9.15 -9.10 2.46
#